data_AF-A0A1F3WUY1-F1
#
_entry.id   AF-A0A1F3WUY1-F1
#
_cell.length_a   1.000
_cell.length_b   1.000
_cell.length_c   1.000
_cell.angle_alpha   90.00
_cell.angle_beta   90.00
_cell.angle_gamma   90.00
#
_symmetry.space_group_name_H-M   'P 1'
#
loop_
_entity.id
_entity.type
_entity.pdbx_description
1 polymer ?
#
loop_
_entity_poly.entity_id
_entity_poly.type
_entity_poly.pdbx_seq_one_letter_code
_entity_poly.pdbx_strand_id
1 'polypeptide(L)'
;MLTACGQDLPAWRSGELVIIIPETTQGAKAEFERELARLFAEQLQATPKIITMPQDQAISALQQHEAHLAAVSLRRETDITSLQFGPGYLDVRELAVCNQDRPHPGKLGDLTARELGVVAGSPQEAALREAHENLPALQWQTRRESTPRELLAEVAEGTLDCAAVNELQLADAYNYHPNLFAALDIGAPSRLAWGFPMNADPELLNRAQVFFTGIRKDGTLNRLLERYFGHNLRLNKMDAAAFITRVKTTLPHFRRFFMEAATATGEDWRLLAALAYQESQWNPLATSRTNVRGMMMLTEDTADRMKVNNRLDARESIMAGAKYLTLLKEQMPDRIPEPDRTWMALAAYNQGYGHLEDARILTMRAGLDPDSWPDIKKWLPRLNQRGYYETLKRGYARGGEAVILVESIRNYYDMLKRIEPDQTINASDSVSYQLIEPLQRLLH
;
A
#
# COMPACT_ATOMS: atom_id res chain seq x y z
N MET A 1 -19.25 -41.00 -0.44
CA MET A 1 -19.48 -40.47 -1.80
C MET A 1 -20.70 -39.57 -1.74
N LEU A 2 -20.48 -38.27 -1.55
CA LEU A 2 -21.49 -37.25 -1.77
C LEU A 2 -20.98 -36.44 -2.96
N THR A 3 -21.56 -36.71 -4.11
CA THR A 3 -21.36 -35.97 -5.36
C THR A 3 -21.90 -34.56 -5.14
N ALA A 4 -21.00 -33.59 -4.97
CA ALA A 4 -21.38 -32.19 -5.08
C ALA A 4 -21.79 -31.95 -6.55
N CYS A 5 -23.06 -31.63 -6.77
CA CYS A 5 -23.53 -31.15 -8.06
C CYS A 5 -22.83 -29.81 -8.33
N GLY A 6 -21.92 -29.79 -9.32
CA GLY A 6 -21.35 -28.54 -9.81
C GLY A 6 -22.47 -27.65 -10.33
N GLN A 7 -22.59 -26.44 -9.78
CA GLN A 7 -23.32 -25.40 -10.49
C GLN A 7 -22.51 -25.06 -11.72
N ASP A 8 -23.07 -25.27 -12.91
CA ASP A 8 -22.46 -24.81 -14.16
C ASP A 8 -22.20 -23.30 -14.04
N LEU A 9 -20.95 -22.90 -14.24
CA LEU A 9 -20.55 -21.50 -14.29
C LEU A 9 -21.39 -20.80 -15.36
N PRO A 10 -22.21 -19.78 -15.01
CA PRO A 10 -23.05 -19.11 -15.99
C PRO A 10 -22.18 -18.45 -17.04
N ALA A 11 -22.63 -18.36 -18.29
CA ALA A 11 -21.87 -17.64 -19.30
C ALA A 11 -21.68 -16.17 -18.85
N TRP A 12 -20.45 -15.64 -18.93
CA TRP A 12 -20.16 -14.26 -18.52
C TRP A 12 -21.06 -13.20 -19.19
N ARG A 13 -21.58 -13.50 -20.40
CA ARG A 13 -22.56 -12.64 -21.13
C ARG A 13 -23.94 -12.58 -20.47
N SER A 14 -24.25 -13.42 -19.49
CA SER A 14 -25.49 -13.39 -18.71
C SER A 14 -25.55 -12.24 -17.69
N GLY A 15 -24.49 -11.44 -17.61
CA GLY A 15 -24.42 -10.26 -16.74
C GLY A 15 -23.75 -10.52 -15.39
N GLU A 16 -23.23 -11.72 -15.13
CA GLU A 16 -22.40 -12.04 -13.96
C GLU A 16 -20.98 -12.45 -14.39
N LEU A 17 -19.97 -11.84 -13.79
CA LEU A 17 -18.56 -12.19 -13.98
C LEU A 17 -17.97 -12.70 -12.67
N VAL A 18 -17.90 -14.02 -12.51
CA VAL A 18 -17.20 -14.69 -11.39
C VAL A 18 -15.68 -14.54 -11.51
N ILE A 19 -15.05 -13.91 -10.51
CA ILE A 19 -13.62 -13.60 -10.49
C ILE A 19 -13.00 -14.12 -9.19
N ILE A 20 -11.91 -14.88 -9.30
CA ILE A 20 -11.11 -15.26 -8.14
C ILE A 20 -10.11 -14.15 -7.81
N ILE A 21 -10.05 -13.74 -6.54
CA ILE A 21 -9.04 -12.83 -6.00
C ILE A 21 -8.36 -13.54 -4.82
N PRO A 22 -7.02 -13.54 -4.70
CA PRO A 22 -6.36 -14.30 -3.66
C PRO A 22 -6.75 -13.82 -2.26
N GLU A 23 -6.82 -14.76 -1.31
CA GLU A 23 -7.15 -14.54 0.10
C GLU A 23 -6.06 -13.74 0.81
N THR A 24 -6.13 -12.44 0.55
CA THR A 24 -5.53 -11.39 1.35
C THR A 24 -6.71 -10.50 1.69
N THR A 25 -7.42 -10.87 2.76
CA THR A 25 -8.63 -10.16 3.22
C THR A 25 -8.36 -8.68 3.47
N GLN A 26 -7.10 -8.29 3.67
CA GLN A 26 -6.63 -6.91 3.80
C GLN A 26 -5.25 -6.74 3.13
N GLY A 27 -5.03 -5.62 2.43
CA GLY A 27 -3.72 -5.25 1.88
C GLY A 27 -3.79 -4.62 0.48
N ALA A 28 -2.82 -3.75 0.18
CA ALA A 28 -2.76 -2.96 -1.05
C ALA A 28 -2.85 -3.80 -2.34
N LYS A 29 -2.24 -4.98 -2.38
CA LYS A 29 -2.30 -5.89 -3.53
C LYS A 29 -3.73 -6.38 -3.80
N ALA A 30 -4.45 -6.82 -2.77
CA ALA A 30 -5.80 -7.34 -2.92
C ALA A 30 -6.78 -6.24 -3.36
N GLU A 31 -6.62 -5.03 -2.81
CA GLU A 31 -7.42 -3.87 -3.19
C GLU A 31 -7.14 -3.43 -4.63
N PHE A 32 -5.87 -3.44 -5.05
CA PHE A 32 -5.48 -3.20 -6.44
C PHE A 32 -6.15 -4.18 -7.41
N GLU A 33 -6.07 -5.49 -7.14
CA GLU A 33 -6.70 -6.51 -7.99
C GLU A 33 -8.23 -6.39 -7.99
N ARG A 34 -8.85 -6.05 -6.85
CA ARG A 34 -10.30 -5.77 -6.75
C ARG A 34 -10.70 -4.57 -7.59
N GLU A 35 -9.95 -3.48 -7.55
CA GLU A 35 -10.26 -2.27 -8.32
C GLU A 35 -10.08 -2.52 -9.82
N LEU A 36 -9.00 -3.20 -10.25
CA LEU A 36 -8.84 -3.61 -11.64
C LEU A 36 -9.96 -4.54 -12.11
N ALA A 37 -10.33 -5.54 -11.31
CA ALA A 37 -11.42 -6.47 -11.60
C ALA A 37 -12.78 -5.74 -11.75
N ARG A 38 -13.05 -4.76 -10.89
CA ARG A 38 -14.25 -3.92 -10.97
C ARG A 38 -14.28 -3.10 -12.27
N LEU A 39 -13.19 -2.42 -12.61
CA LEU A 39 -13.09 -1.63 -13.85
C LEU A 39 -13.27 -2.52 -15.09
N PHE A 40 -12.75 -3.75 -15.06
CA PHE A 40 -12.96 -4.70 -16.14
C PHE A 40 -14.43 -5.13 -16.24
N ALA A 41 -15.08 -5.46 -15.12
CA ALA A 41 -16.49 -5.82 -15.10
C ALA A 41 -17.38 -4.68 -15.61
N GLU A 42 -17.07 -3.43 -15.27
CA GLU A 42 -17.74 -2.23 -15.80
C GLU A 42 -17.60 -2.12 -17.32
N GLN A 43 -16.41 -2.37 -17.87
CA GLN A 43 -16.21 -2.40 -19.33
C GLN A 43 -17.07 -3.48 -20.00
N LEU A 44 -17.25 -4.63 -19.34
CA LEU A 44 -18.11 -5.72 -19.83
C LEU A 44 -19.60 -5.48 -19.60
N GLN A 45 -19.99 -4.47 -18.82
CA GLN A 45 -21.35 -4.27 -18.33
C GLN A 45 -21.87 -5.50 -17.55
N ALA A 46 -20.97 -6.15 -16.80
CA ALA A 46 -21.26 -7.31 -15.98
C ALA A 46 -21.13 -6.98 -14.48
N THR A 47 -21.88 -7.71 -13.65
CA THR A 47 -21.79 -7.65 -12.19
C THR A 47 -20.67 -8.57 -11.72
N PRO A 48 -19.61 -8.07 -11.06
CA PRO A 48 -18.53 -8.92 -10.58
C PRO A 48 -18.98 -9.72 -9.34
N LYS A 49 -18.80 -11.04 -9.38
CA LYS A 49 -18.93 -11.94 -8.22
C LYS A 49 -17.53 -12.38 -7.79
N ILE A 50 -17.03 -11.78 -6.71
CA ILE A 50 -15.69 -12.04 -6.20
C ILE A 50 -15.70 -13.27 -5.31
N ILE A 51 -14.84 -14.24 -5.63
CA ILE A 51 -14.53 -15.41 -4.79
C ILE A 51 -13.12 -15.23 -4.26
N THR A 52 -12.96 -15.41 -2.95
CA THR A 52 -11.67 -15.27 -2.28
C THR A 52 -11.14 -16.64 -1.86
N MET A 53 -9.90 -16.97 -2.20
CA MET A 53 -9.25 -18.23 -1.82
C MET A 53 -7.71 -18.15 -1.87
N PRO A 54 -6.97 -19.05 -1.23
CA PRO A 54 -5.51 -19.13 -1.36
C PRO A 54 -5.03 -19.27 -2.81
N GLN A 55 -3.83 -18.78 -3.09
CA GLN A 55 -3.33 -18.70 -4.47
C GLN A 55 -3.14 -20.07 -5.14
N ASP A 56 -2.70 -21.09 -4.40
CA ASP A 56 -2.57 -22.47 -4.89
C ASP A 56 -3.94 -23.10 -5.21
N GLN A 57 -4.98 -22.71 -4.48
CA GLN A 57 -6.37 -23.14 -4.75
C GLN A 57 -6.95 -22.42 -5.97
N ALA A 58 -6.59 -21.16 -6.22
CA ALA A 58 -7.09 -20.38 -7.35
C ALA A 58 -6.79 -21.04 -8.71
N ILE A 59 -5.59 -21.62 -8.87
CA ILE A 59 -5.22 -22.35 -10.09
C ILE A 59 -6.12 -23.58 -10.27
N SER A 60 -6.34 -24.33 -9.20
CA SER A 60 -7.18 -25.53 -9.22
C SER A 60 -8.65 -25.20 -9.51
N ALA A 61 -9.18 -24.13 -8.93
CA ALA A 61 -10.53 -23.65 -9.17
C ALA A 61 -10.74 -23.20 -10.63
N LEU A 62 -9.74 -22.55 -11.24
CA LEU A 62 -9.79 -22.22 -12.68
C LEU A 62 -9.80 -23.47 -13.57
N GLN A 63 -9.01 -24.49 -13.23
CA GLN A 63 -8.98 -25.77 -13.96
C GLN A 63 -10.31 -26.51 -13.85
N GLN A 64 -11.03 -26.35 -12.74
CA GLN A 64 -12.35 -26.94 -12.49
C GLN A 64 -13.50 -26.09 -13.03
N HIS A 65 -13.22 -24.98 -13.72
CA HIS A 65 -14.21 -24.06 -14.26
C HIS A 65 -15.13 -23.41 -13.21
N GLU A 66 -14.63 -23.19 -11.99
CA GLU A 66 -15.40 -22.55 -10.92
C GLU A 66 -15.46 -21.02 -11.02
N ALA A 67 -14.65 -20.43 -11.89
CA ALA A 67 -14.64 -18.99 -12.17
C ALA A 67 -14.22 -18.67 -13.61
N HIS A 68 -14.59 -17.47 -14.08
CA HIS A 68 -14.26 -17.02 -15.43
C HIS A 68 -12.80 -16.60 -15.57
N LEU A 69 -12.24 -16.00 -14.52
CA LEU A 69 -10.86 -15.57 -14.47
C LEU A 69 -10.38 -15.50 -13.01
N ALA A 70 -9.08 -15.56 -12.82
CA ALA A 70 -8.45 -15.23 -11.56
C ALA A 70 -7.57 -14.00 -11.72
N ALA A 71 -7.90 -12.95 -10.97
CA ALA A 71 -7.06 -11.80 -10.74
C ALA A 71 -6.03 -12.10 -9.64
N VAL A 72 -5.42 -13.28 -9.75
CA VAL A 72 -4.20 -13.65 -9.04
C VAL A 72 -3.03 -13.23 -9.91
N SER A 73 -2.05 -12.52 -9.35
CA SER A 73 -0.84 -12.18 -10.10
C SER A 73 -0.09 -13.47 -10.40
N LEU A 74 -0.26 -14.02 -11.61
CA LEU A 74 0.44 -15.21 -12.09
C LEU A 74 1.58 -14.80 -13.00
N ARG A 75 2.66 -15.58 -12.97
CA ARG A 75 3.78 -15.41 -13.90
C ARG A 75 3.39 -15.96 -15.26
N ARG A 76 3.22 -15.08 -16.25
CA ARG A 76 2.78 -15.43 -17.62
C ARG A 76 3.72 -16.42 -18.32
N GLU A 77 5.00 -16.39 -17.96
CA GLU A 77 6.03 -17.27 -18.50
C GLU A 77 5.93 -18.72 -18.00
N THR A 78 5.06 -19.00 -17.01
CA THR A 78 4.88 -20.36 -16.49
C THR A 78 4.15 -21.23 -17.50
N ASP A 79 4.75 -22.34 -17.90
CA ASP A 79 4.08 -23.35 -18.74
C ASP A 79 3.08 -24.16 -17.92
N ILE A 80 1.88 -23.59 -17.74
CA ILE A 80 0.72 -24.31 -17.19
C ILE A 80 -0.17 -24.67 -18.37
N THR A 81 0.02 -25.86 -18.91
CA THR A 81 -0.71 -26.39 -20.09
C THR A 81 -2.24 -26.39 -19.97
N SER A 82 -2.77 -26.17 -18.76
CA SER A 82 -4.20 -26.15 -18.44
C SER A 82 -4.77 -24.75 -18.19
N LEU A 83 -4.03 -23.67 -18.46
CA LEU A 83 -4.51 -22.30 -18.31
C LEU A 83 -4.19 -21.43 -19.53
N GLN A 84 -5.01 -20.40 -19.73
CA GLN A 84 -4.69 -19.28 -20.62
C GLN A 84 -4.35 -18.03 -19.79
N PHE A 85 -3.51 -17.17 -20.34
CA PHE A 85 -3.09 -15.93 -19.67
C PHE A 85 -3.57 -14.69 -20.41
N GLY A 86 -4.19 -13.79 -19.66
CA GLY A 86 -4.46 -12.43 -20.12
C GLY A 86 -3.17 -11.63 -20.37
N PRO A 87 -3.28 -10.42 -20.92
CA PRO A 87 -2.13 -9.56 -21.17
C PRO A 87 -1.36 -9.34 -19.88
N GLY A 88 -0.04 -9.49 -19.93
CA GLY A 88 0.77 -9.20 -18.76
C GLY A 88 0.76 -7.70 -18.48
N TYR A 89 0.38 -7.30 -17.27
CA TYR A 89 0.07 -5.91 -16.90
C TYR A 89 1.18 -5.23 -16.09
N LEU A 90 1.99 -5.98 -15.36
CA LEU A 90 3.05 -5.46 -14.49
C LEU A 90 4.27 -6.39 -14.54
N ASP A 91 5.45 -5.84 -14.79
CA ASP A 91 6.71 -6.58 -14.67
C ASP A 91 7.25 -6.40 -13.24
N VAL A 92 7.67 -7.50 -12.62
CA VAL A 92 8.28 -7.48 -11.28
C VAL A 92 9.51 -8.38 -11.24
N ARG A 93 10.51 -7.96 -10.45
CA ARG A 93 11.62 -8.86 -10.10
C ARG A 93 11.21 -9.83 -9.02
N GLU A 94 11.61 -11.08 -9.20
CA GLU A 94 11.50 -12.14 -8.20
C GLU A 94 12.83 -12.26 -7.46
N LEU A 95 12.78 -12.17 -6.14
CA LEU A 95 13.94 -11.97 -5.29
C LEU A 95 14.02 -13.05 -4.22
N ALA A 96 15.25 -13.46 -3.90
CA ALA A 96 15.54 -14.02 -2.60
C ALA A 96 15.83 -12.86 -1.65
N VAL A 97 15.02 -12.74 -0.61
CA VAL A 97 15.19 -11.74 0.45
C VAL A 97 15.74 -12.44 1.66
N CYS A 98 16.84 -11.92 2.20
CA CYS A 98 17.49 -12.48 3.37
C CYS A 98 17.68 -11.39 4.43
N ASN A 99 18.14 -11.81 5.61
CA ASN A 99 18.48 -10.90 6.69
C ASN A 99 19.87 -10.28 6.46
N GLN A 100 19.96 -8.95 6.45
CA GLN A 100 21.21 -8.23 6.17
C GLN A 100 22.27 -8.44 7.26
N ASP A 101 21.87 -8.88 8.45
CA ASP A 101 22.73 -9.12 9.61
C ASP A 101 23.44 -10.49 9.53
N ARG A 102 23.20 -11.27 8.46
CA ARG A 102 23.86 -12.57 8.17
C ARG A 102 24.74 -12.48 6.92
N PRO A 103 25.68 -13.42 6.69
CA PRO A 103 26.49 -13.45 5.48
C PRO A 103 25.61 -13.47 4.21
N HIS A 104 25.90 -12.59 3.25
CA HIS A 104 25.08 -12.41 2.06
C HIS A 104 25.40 -13.47 0.99
N PRO A 105 24.39 -14.12 0.39
CA PRO A 105 24.61 -14.91 -0.80
C PRO A 105 24.94 -13.98 -1.98
N GLY A 106 26.02 -14.28 -2.71
CA GLY A 106 26.46 -13.49 -3.86
C GLY A 106 25.94 -14.02 -5.20
N LYS A 107 25.46 -15.27 -5.22
CA LYS A 107 24.91 -15.93 -6.40
C LYS A 107 23.83 -16.94 -6.00
N LEU A 108 23.02 -17.36 -6.96
CA LEU A 108 21.94 -18.34 -6.76
C LEU A 108 22.43 -19.65 -6.11
N GLY A 109 23.62 -20.12 -6.48
CA GLY A 109 24.24 -21.31 -5.90
C GLY A 109 24.49 -21.23 -4.39
N ASP A 110 24.58 -20.03 -3.81
CA ASP A 110 24.81 -19.87 -2.38
C ASP A 110 23.51 -20.11 -1.56
N LEU A 111 22.34 -20.13 -2.23
CA LEU A 111 21.06 -20.44 -1.60
C LEU A 111 20.88 -21.94 -1.30
N THR A 112 21.67 -22.83 -1.91
CA THR A 112 21.56 -24.28 -1.65
C THR A 112 21.92 -24.65 -0.21
N ALA A 113 22.64 -23.78 0.49
CA ALA A 113 23.03 -23.94 1.89
C ALA A 113 22.12 -23.15 2.85
N ARG A 114 20.97 -22.65 2.38
CA ARG A 114 20.04 -21.79 3.13
C ARG A 114 18.66 -22.40 3.22
N GLU A 115 17.98 -22.13 4.32
CA GLU A 115 16.54 -22.38 4.41
C GLU A 115 15.77 -21.29 3.66
N LEU A 116 15.37 -21.61 2.41
CA LEU A 116 14.58 -20.74 1.55
C LEU A 116 13.09 -21.08 1.67
N GLY A 117 12.26 -20.15 2.13
CA GLY A 117 10.80 -20.31 2.17
C GLY A 117 10.10 -19.64 0.98
N VAL A 118 9.00 -20.22 0.51
CA VAL A 118 8.17 -19.62 -0.55
C VAL A 118 6.69 -19.97 -0.36
N VAL A 119 5.79 -19.05 -0.71
CA VAL A 119 4.35 -19.30 -0.68
C VAL A 119 3.95 -20.24 -1.81
N ALA A 120 3.12 -21.23 -1.50
CA ALA A 120 2.62 -22.21 -2.45
C ALA A 120 1.85 -21.56 -3.62
N GLY A 121 2.11 -22.01 -4.84
CA GLY A 121 1.41 -21.54 -6.05
C GLY A 121 1.77 -20.11 -6.46
N SER A 122 2.73 -19.47 -5.79
CA SER A 122 3.17 -18.10 -6.07
C SER A 122 4.00 -17.98 -7.37
N PRO A 123 4.09 -16.78 -7.99
CA PRO A 123 5.02 -16.52 -9.09
C PRO A 123 6.47 -16.87 -8.74
N GLN A 124 6.84 -16.65 -7.48
CA GLN A 124 8.17 -16.93 -6.95
C GLN A 124 8.45 -18.44 -6.93
N GLU A 125 7.47 -19.26 -6.55
CA GLU A 125 7.63 -20.71 -6.58
C GLU A 125 7.81 -21.22 -8.02
N ALA A 126 7.10 -20.63 -8.99
CA ALA A 126 7.31 -20.93 -10.41
C ALA A 126 8.71 -20.51 -10.90
N ALA A 127 9.21 -19.35 -10.46
CA ALA A 127 10.58 -18.91 -10.73
C ALA A 127 11.64 -19.85 -10.13
N LEU A 128 11.43 -20.33 -8.89
CA LEU A 128 12.31 -21.30 -8.27
C LEU A 128 12.32 -22.65 -9.01
N ARG A 129 11.18 -23.10 -9.54
CA ARG A 129 11.12 -24.31 -10.37
C ARG A 129 11.95 -24.17 -11.65
N GLU A 130 11.84 -23.06 -12.37
CA GLU A 130 12.69 -22.80 -13.55
C GLU A 130 14.18 -22.71 -13.18
N ALA A 131 14.49 -22.05 -12.06
CA ALA A 131 15.85 -21.96 -11.55
C ALA A 131 16.42 -23.34 -11.18
N HIS A 132 15.59 -24.24 -10.63
CA HIS A 132 15.95 -25.61 -10.27
C HIS A 132 16.32 -26.47 -11.47
N GLU A 133 15.73 -26.25 -12.64
CA GLU A 133 16.11 -26.97 -13.88
C GLU A 133 17.59 -26.76 -14.22
N ASN A 134 18.11 -25.56 -13.94
CA ASN A 134 19.51 -25.20 -14.17
C ASN A 134 20.41 -25.46 -12.95
N LEU A 135 19.82 -25.54 -11.74
CA LEU A 135 20.52 -25.79 -10.48
C LEU A 135 19.75 -26.81 -9.61
N PRO A 136 19.86 -28.13 -9.87
CA PRO A 136 19.09 -29.16 -9.16
C PRO A 136 19.37 -29.25 -7.65
N ALA A 137 20.50 -28.68 -7.20
CA ALA A 137 20.83 -28.58 -5.78
C ALA A 137 20.01 -27.51 -5.04
N LEU A 138 19.32 -26.61 -5.76
CA LEU A 138 18.46 -25.59 -5.16
C LEU A 138 17.22 -26.25 -4.55
N GLN A 139 17.03 -26.06 -3.25
CA GLN A 139 15.90 -26.57 -2.49
C GLN A 139 15.19 -25.41 -1.79
N TRP A 140 13.89 -25.54 -1.59
CA TRP A 140 13.08 -24.57 -0.87
C TRP A 140 11.95 -25.27 -0.10
N GLN A 141 11.36 -24.55 0.84
CA GLN A 141 10.24 -25.00 1.64
C GLN A 141 8.98 -24.27 1.16
N THR A 142 8.06 -25.02 0.56
CA THR A 142 6.74 -24.51 0.15
C THR A 142 5.82 -24.36 1.37
N ARG A 143 5.20 -23.19 1.51
CA ARG A 143 4.31 -22.82 2.63
C ARG A 143 2.90 -22.52 2.10
N ARG A 144 1.91 -23.32 2.49
CA ARG A 144 0.52 -23.20 2.00
C ARG A 144 -0.35 -22.23 2.80
N GLU A 145 -0.15 -22.20 4.12
CA GLU A 145 -0.92 -21.38 5.06
C GLU A 145 -0.11 -20.17 5.53
N SER A 146 0.72 -19.63 4.64
CA SER A 146 1.57 -18.48 4.94
C SER A 146 1.46 -17.42 3.86
N THR A 147 1.58 -16.17 4.28
CA THR A 147 1.65 -15.03 3.39
C THR A 147 3.11 -14.62 3.13
N PRO A 148 3.41 -13.93 2.01
CA PRO A 148 4.75 -13.40 1.77
C PRO A 148 5.23 -12.51 2.94
N ARG A 149 4.30 -11.82 3.58
CA ARG A 149 4.53 -10.97 4.75
C ARG A 149 5.02 -11.77 5.97
N GLU A 150 4.43 -12.93 6.24
CA GLU A 150 4.86 -13.80 7.35
C GLU A 150 6.25 -14.38 7.09
N LEU A 151 6.52 -14.84 5.85
CA LEU A 151 7.86 -15.32 5.49
C LEU A 151 8.93 -14.22 5.65
N LEU A 152 8.62 -12.98 5.27
CA LEU A 152 9.53 -11.85 5.45
C LEU A 152 9.73 -11.49 6.94
N ALA A 153 8.71 -11.68 7.78
CA ALA A 153 8.86 -11.52 9.23
C ALA A 153 9.76 -12.61 9.84
N GLU A 154 9.59 -13.88 9.44
CA GLU A 154 10.48 -14.98 9.85
C GLU A 154 11.95 -14.72 9.46
N VAL A 155 12.19 -14.19 8.25
CA VAL A 155 13.54 -13.79 7.82
C VAL A 155 14.08 -12.65 8.68
N ALA A 156 13.26 -11.64 8.97
CA ALA A 156 13.65 -10.51 9.80
C ALA A 156 14.00 -10.93 11.24
N GLU A 157 13.27 -11.90 11.79
CA GLU A 157 13.49 -12.50 13.12
C GLU A 157 14.65 -13.51 13.13
N GLY A 158 15.07 -13.98 11.96
CA GLY A 158 16.16 -14.95 11.78
C GLY A 158 15.73 -16.40 12.02
N THR A 159 14.43 -16.69 12.03
CA THR A 159 13.84 -18.04 12.10
C THR A 159 13.77 -18.71 10.73
N LEU A 160 13.90 -17.93 9.64
CA LEU A 160 14.10 -18.39 8.27
C LEU A 160 15.33 -17.68 7.68
N ASP A 161 16.16 -18.35 6.87
CA ASP A 161 17.35 -17.72 6.30
C ASP A 161 16.99 -16.71 5.19
N CYS A 162 16.15 -17.14 4.25
CA CYS A 162 15.70 -16.33 3.13
C CYS A 162 14.26 -16.68 2.74
N ALA A 163 13.55 -15.72 2.15
CA ALA A 163 12.22 -15.90 1.57
C ALA A 163 12.22 -15.48 0.11
N ALA A 164 11.51 -16.22 -0.73
CA ALA A 164 11.28 -15.87 -2.12
C ALA A 164 10.03 -14.97 -2.24
N VAL A 165 10.23 -13.71 -2.61
CA VAL A 165 9.18 -12.67 -2.75
C VAL A 165 9.48 -11.77 -3.95
N ASN A 166 8.52 -10.95 -4.39
CA ASN A 166 8.79 -9.91 -5.39
C ASN A 166 9.21 -8.57 -4.77
N GLU A 167 9.70 -7.68 -5.61
CA GLU A 167 10.17 -6.35 -5.18
C GLU A 167 9.07 -5.47 -4.56
N LEU A 168 7.80 -5.63 -4.94
CA LEU A 168 6.69 -4.88 -4.35
C LEU A 168 6.39 -5.35 -2.91
N GLN A 169 6.46 -6.67 -2.69
CA GLN A 169 6.31 -7.28 -1.35
C GLN A 169 7.46 -6.88 -0.44
N LEU A 170 8.69 -6.86 -0.96
CA LEU A 170 9.86 -6.38 -0.22
C LEU A 170 9.76 -4.89 0.13
N ALA A 171 9.32 -4.06 -0.83
CA ALA A 171 9.14 -2.63 -0.61
C ALA A 171 8.17 -2.35 0.56
N ASP A 172 7.05 -3.06 0.63
CA ASP A 172 6.13 -2.97 1.77
C ASP A 172 6.79 -3.43 3.08
N ALA A 173 7.54 -4.53 3.05
CA ALA A 173 8.15 -5.10 4.24
C ALA A 173 9.25 -4.22 4.85
N TYR A 174 9.96 -3.39 4.07
CA TYR A 174 11.00 -2.49 4.61
C TYR A 174 10.48 -1.49 5.64
N ASN A 175 9.20 -1.13 5.57
CA ASN A 175 8.58 -0.27 6.57
C ASN A 175 8.52 -0.94 7.95
N TYR A 176 8.51 -2.27 8.02
CA TYR A 176 8.34 -3.03 9.27
C TYR A 176 9.59 -3.79 9.69
N HIS A 177 10.42 -4.16 8.72
CA HIS A 177 11.58 -5.03 8.88
C HIS A 177 12.78 -4.41 8.13
N PRO A 178 13.40 -3.34 8.68
CA PRO A 178 14.49 -2.64 8.03
C PRO A 178 15.76 -3.49 7.87
N ASN A 179 15.87 -4.61 8.58
CA ASN A 179 16.98 -5.54 8.46
C ASN A 179 16.85 -6.54 7.30
N LEU A 180 15.78 -6.47 6.51
CA LEU A 180 15.69 -7.20 5.25
C LEU A 180 16.55 -6.55 4.16
N PHE A 181 16.97 -7.33 3.17
CA PHE A 181 17.52 -6.81 1.92
C PHE A 181 17.25 -7.77 0.74
N ALA A 182 17.17 -7.22 -0.48
CA ALA A 182 17.15 -8.01 -1.70
C ALA A 182 18.55 -8.62 -1.92
N ALA A 183 18.67 -9.94 -1.78
CA ALA A 183 19.96 -10.61 -1.89
C ALA A 183 20.34 -10.86 -3.35
N LEU A 184 19.45 -11.49 -4.12
CA LEU A 184 19.63 -11.76 -5.54
C LEU A 184 18.30 -12.01 -6.24
N ASP A 185 18.28 -11.84 -7.56
CA ASP A 185 17.15 -12.26 -8.39
C ASP A 185 17.14 -13.80 -8.50
N ILE A 186 15.99 -14.43 -8.22
CA ILE A 186 15.85 -15.91 -8.27
C ILE A 186 15.52 -16.44 -9.68
N GLY A 187 15.34 -15.55 -10.64
CA GLY A 187 15.04 -15.89 -12.03
C GLY A 187 14.85 -14.65 -12.89
N ALA A 188 14.43 -14.84 -14.13
CA ALA A 188 14.03 -13.74 -14.99
C ALA A 188 12.81 -13.00 -14.40
N PRO A 189 12.68 -11.67 -14.63
CA PRO A 189 11.51 -10.92 -14.19
C PRO A 189 10.20 -11.59 -14.61
N SER A 190 9.22 -11.59 -13.70
CA SER A 190 7.89 -12.10 -13.97
C SER A 190 7.03 -11.03 -14.61
N ARG A 191 6.34 -11.38 -15.69
CA ARG A 191 5.24 -10.56 -16.18
C ARG A 191 3.93 -11.04 -15.56
N LEU A 192 3.41 -10.27 -14.61
CA LEU A 192 2.18 -10.58 -13.91
C LEU A 192 0.98 -10.47 -14.87
N ALA A 193 0.13 -11.50 -14.88
CA ALA A 193 -1.05 -11.59 -15.72
C ALA A 193 -2.21 -12.25 -14.96
N TRP A 194 -3.44 -11.97 -15.40
CA TRP A 194 -4.62 -12.72 -14.98
C TRP A 194 -4.65 -14.10 -15.64
N GLY A 195 -5.15 -15.08 -14.90
CA GLY A 195 -5.35 -16.46 -15.38
C GLY A 195 -6.78 -16.69 -15.83
N PHE A 196 -6.95 -17.52 -16.86
CA PHE A 196 -8.23 -17.95 -17.41
C PHE A 196 -8.23 -19.48 -17.58
N PRO A 197 -9.39 -20.16 -17.49
CA PRO A 197 -9.47 -21.58 -17.78
C PRO A 197 -9.02 -21.91 -19.21
N MET A 198 -8.51 -23.12 -19.45
CA MET A 198 -8.01 -23.51 -20.79
C MET A 198 -9.07 -23.39 -21.90
N ASN A 199 -10.34 -23.61 -21.58
CA ASN A 199 -11.46 -23.51 -22.51
C ASN A 199 -12.20 -22.15 -22.42
N ALA A 200 -11.57 -21.13 -21.84
CA ALA A 200 -12.20 -19.81 -21.69
C ALA A 200 -12.70 -19.26 -23.03
N ASP A 201 -13.84 -18.56 -22.98
CA ASP A 201 -14.43 -17.91 -24.16
C ASP A 201 -13.38 -16.97 -24.80
N PRO A 202 -13.02 -17.19 -26.09
CA PRO A 202 -12.04 -16.34 -26.77
C PRO A 202 -12.44 -14.86 -26.80
N GLU A 203 -13.73 -14.54 -26.77
CA GLU A 203 -14.16 -13.14 -26.67
C GLU A 203 -13.78 -12.54 -25.31
N LEU A 204 -13.92 -13.27 -24.20
CA LEU A 204 -13.56 -12.77 -22.87
C LEU A 204 -12.07 -12.43 -22.79
N LEU A 205 -11.20 -13.29 -23.34
CA LEU A 205 -9.77 -13.03 -23.45
C LEU A 205 -9.47 -11.80 -24.32
N ASN A 206 -10.15 -11.65 -25.45
CA ASN A 206 -10.02 -10.46 -26.29
C ASN A 206 -10.49 -9.20 -25.57
N ARG A 207 -11.57 -9.26 -24.77
CA ARG A 207 -12.03 -8.14 -23.95
C ARG A 207 -11.01 -7.75 -22.88
N ALA A 208 -10.32 -8.72 -22.28
CA ALA A 208 -9.21 -8.45 -21.37
C ALA A 208 -8.03 -7.77 -22.09
N GLN A 209 -7.71 -8.19 -23.32
CA GLN A 209 -6.71 -7.51 -24.16
C GLN A 209 -7.09 -6.05 -24.45
N VAL A 210 -8.33 -5.80 -24.87
CA VAL A 210 -8.84 -4.44 -25.11
C VAL A 210 -8.78 -3.60 -23.84
N PHE A 211 -9.19 -4.16 -22.70
CA PHE A 211 -9.16 -3.50 -21.39
C PHE A 211 -7.76 -3.05 -21.00
N PHE A 212 -6.81 -3.99 -20.92
CA PHE A 212 -5.43 -3.66 -20.55
C PHE A 212 -4.75 -2.71 -21.54
N THR A 213 -5.09 -2.79 -22.84
CA THR A 213 -4.60 -1.82 -23.83
C THR A 213 -5.14 -0.41 -23.56
N GLY A 214 -6.43 -0.29 -23.23
CA GLY A 214 -7.08 0.97 -22.89
C GLY A 214 -6.49 1.62 -21.65
N ILE A 215 -6.49 0.91 -20.51
CA ILE A 215 -6.04 1.46 -19.22
C ILE A 215 -4.53 1.76 -19.18
N ARG A 216 -3.74 1.13 -20.06
CA ARG A 216 -2.34 1.48 -20.26
C ARG A 216 -2.20 2.80 -21.01
N LYS A 217 -2.97 2.95 -22.09
CA LYS A 217 -2.91 4.13 -22.97
C LYS A 217 -3.41 5.39 -22.28
N ASP A 218 -4.47 5.30 -21.47
CA ASP A 218 -5.07 6.45 -20.77
C ASP A 218 -4.46 6.73 -19.38
N GLY A 219 -3.47 5.93 -18.97
CA GLY A 219 -2.74 6.08 -17.72
C GLY A 219 -3.45 5.53 -16.48
N THR A 220 -4.65 4.95 -16.60
CA THR A 220 -5.40 4.38 -15.46
C THR A 220 -4.60 3.30 -14.73
N LEU A 221 -3.94 2.39 -15.45
CA LEU A 221 -3.10 1.36 -14.84
C LEU A 221 -1.97 1.98 -14.01
N ASN A 222 -1.31 3.01 -14.55
CA ASN A 222 -0.22 3.68 -13.85
C ASN A 222 -0.72 4.40 -12.59
N ARG A 223 -1.87 5.09 -12.67
CA ARG A 223 -2.50 5.72 -11.49
C ARG A 223 -2.81 4.70 -10.39
N LEU A 224 -3.34 3.53 -10.76
CA LEU A 224 -3.61 2.45 -9.80
C LEU A 224 -2.32 1.93 -9.17
N LEU A 225 -1.28 1.64 -9.97
CA LEU A 225 0.01 1.19 -9.45
C LEU A 225 0.63 2.21 -8.48
N GLU A 226 0.62 3.50 -8.83
CA GLU A 226 1.10 4.58 -7.98
C GLU A 226 0.26 4.79 -6.71
N ARG A 227 -1.04 4.54 -6.79
CA ARG A 227 -1.95 4.62 -5.66
C ARG A 227 -1.70 3.51 -4.65
N TYR A 228 -1.44 2.29 -5.09
CA TYR A 228 -1.29 1.15 -4.19
C TYR A 228 0.16 0.84 -3.76
N PHE A 229 1.16 1.15 -4.60
CA PHE A 229 2.54 0.74 -4.36
C PHE A 229 3.55 1.90 -4.38
N GLY A 230 3.18 3.07 -4.91
CA GLY A 230 4.12 4.16 -5.20
C GLY A 230 4.74 4.87 -3.98
N HIS A 231 4.17 4.69 -2.79
CA HIS A 231 4.66 5.30 -1.55
C HIS A 231 5.61 4.39 -0.76
N ASN A 232 5.55 3.06 -0.94
CA ASN A 232 6.28 2.07 -0.13
C ASN A 232 7.82 2.22 -0.15
N LEU A 233 8.39 2.85 -1.18
CA LEU A 233 9.85 3.03 -1.32
C LEU A 233 10.39 4.36 -0.77
N ARG A 234 9.55 5.18 -0.10
CA ARG A 234 9.93 6.57 0.24
C ARG A 234 10.41 6.79 1.66
N LEU A 235 10.21 5.85 2.58
CA LEU A 235 10.81 5.90 3.91
C LEU A 235 12.18 5.21 3.89
N ASN A 236 13.18 5.86 4.49
CA ASN A 236 14.44 5.16 4.76
C ASN A 236 14.28 4.23 5.99
N LYS A 237 15.16 3.24 6.08
CA LYS A 237 15.14 2.21 7.12
C LYS A 237 15.19 2.75 8.55
N MET A 238 15.95 3.83 8.79
CA MET A 238 16.11 4.41 10.13
C MET A 238 14.84 5.12 10.60
N ASP A 239 14.18 5.84 9.69
CA ASP A 239 12.93 6.55 10.00
C ASP A 239 11.80 5.58 10.35
N ALA A 240 11.72 4.44 9.64
CA ALA A 240 10.75 3.39 9.93
C ALA A 240 10.96 2.76 11.32
N ALA A 241 12.20 2.42 11.68
CA ALA A 241 12.53 1.87 13.00
C ALA A 241 12.22 2.86 14.15
N ALA A 242 12.56 4.14 13.96
CA ALA A 242 12.26 5.20 14.91
C ALA A 242 10.75 5.39 15.09
N PHE A 243 9.99 5.33 14.00
CA PHE A 243 8.53 5.41 14.02
C PHE A 243 7.92 4.27 14.83
N ILE A 244 8.26 3.01 14.53
CA ILE A 244 7.74 1.82 15.24
C ILE A 244 8.01 1.93 16.74
N THR A 245 9.21 2.38 17.11
CA THR A 245 9.58 2.59 18.52
C THR A 245 8.66 3.62 19.17
N ARG A 246 8.44 4.78 18.51
CA ARG A 246 7.58 5.85 19.03
C ARG A 246 6.10 5.47 19.06
N VAL A 247 5.63 4.60 18.16
CA VAL A 247 4.26 4.06 18.22
C VAL A 247 4.04 3.34 19.55
N LYS A 248 5.05 2.62 20.06
CA LYS A 248 4.96 1.91 21.35
C LYS A 248 5.20 2.82 22.56
N THR A 249 6.07 3.82 22.46
CA THR A 249 6.53 4.61 23.62
C THR A 249 5.89 5.99 23.76
N THR A 250 5.50 6.63 22.65
CA THR A 250 5.07 8.04 22.62
C THR A 250 3.60 8.19 22.29
N LEU A 251 3.13 7.52 21.22
CA LEU A 251 1.74 7.62 20.75
C LEU A 251 0.68 7.33 21.83
N PRO A 252 0.85 6.35 22.76
CA PRO A 252 -0.16 6.06 23.78
C PRO A 252 -0.52 7.27 24.65
N HIS A 253 0.41 8.20 24.87
CA HIS A 253 0.16 9.42 25.66
C HIS A 253 -0.79 10.40 24.97
N PHE A 254 -0.87 10.36 23.63
CA PHE A 254 -1.66 11.31 22.83
C PHE A 254 -2.84 10.66 22.10
N ARG A 255 -2.92 9.33 22.08
CA ARG A 255 -3.95 8.55 21.37
C ARG A 255 -5.37 9.07 21.58
N ARG A 256 -5.75 9.34 22.84
CA ARG A 256 -7.09 9.85 23.17
C ARG A 256 -7.43 11.16 22.46
N PHE A 257 -6.45 12.04 22.23
CA PHE A 257 -6.68 13.32 21.56
C PHE A 257 -6.86 13.15 20.06
N PHE A 258 -6.14 12.21 19.43
CA PHE A 258 -6.38 11.85 18.04
C PHE A 258 -7.76 11.22 17.85
N MET A 259 -8.20 10.35 18.75
CA MET A 259 -9.55 9.76 18.71
C MET A 259 -10.65 10.80 18.92
N GLU A 260 -10.43 11.77 19.81
CA GLU A 260 -11.35 12.90 20.00
C GLU A 260 -11.46 13.74 18.72
N ALA A 261 -10.32 14.08 18.11
CA ALA A 261 -10.28 14.84 16.86
C ALA A 261 -10.92 14.06 15.70
N ALA A 262 -10.68 12.76 15.61
CA ALA A 262 -11.34 11.86 14.66
C ALA A 262 -12.86 11.88 14.81
N THR A 263 -13.35 11.78 16.04
CA THR A 263 -14.81 11.87 16.34
C THR A 263 -15.39 13.22 15.91
N ALA A 264 -14.64 14.31 16.09
CA ALA A 264 -15.10 15.66 15.75
C ALA A 264 -15.06 15.98 14.25
N THR A 265 -14.25 15.26 13.46
CA THR A 265 -13.98 15.60 12.05
C THR A 265 -14.40 14.52 11.07
N GLY A 266 -14.62 13.29 11.53
CA GLY A 266 -14.85 12.12 10.69
C GLY A 266 -13.57 11.54 10.06
N GLU A 267 -12.39 12.12 10.32
CA GLU A 267 -11.11 11.59 9.84
C GLU A 267 -10.66 10.38 10.67
N ASP A 268 -9.94 9.45 10.05
CA ASP A 268 -9.31 8.34 10.78
C ASP A 268 -8.25 8.89 11.76
N TRP A 269 -8.34 8.51 13.04
CA TRP A 269 -7.40 8.96 14.06
C TRP A 269 -5.93 8.61 13.72
N ARG A 270 -5.71 7.51 12.98
CA ARG A 270 -4.38 7.08 12.54
C ARG A 270 -3.84 7.98 11.43
N LEU A 271 -4.70 8.54 10.57
CA LEU A 271 -4.30 9.55 9.58
C LEU A 271 -3.86 10.84 10.29
N LEU A 272 -4.62 11.28 11.30
CA LEU A 272 -4.27 12.45 12.10
C LEU A 272 -2.96 12.23 12.87
N ALA A 273 -2.76 11.04 13.44
CA ALA A 273 -1.52 10.67 14.12
C ALA A 273 -0.34 10.61 13.14
N ALA A 274 -0.52 10.08 11.93
CA ALA A 274 0.51 10.06 10.89
C ALA A 274 0.93 11.48 10.46
N LEU A 275 -0.04 12.38 10.25
CA LEU A 275 0.22 13.80 10.00
C LEU A 275 1.01 14.44 11.14
N ALA A 276 0.58 14.25 12.39
CA ALA A 276 1.29 14.77 13.56
C ALA A 276 2.72 14.24 13.70
N TYR A 277 2.94 12.98 13.31
CA TYR A 277 4.28 12.40 13.33
C TYR A 277 5.18 13.05 12.28
N GLN A 278 4.68 13.24 11.06
CA GLN A 278 5.43 13.90 10.00
C GLN A 278 5.76 15.36 10.37
N GLU A 279 4.87 16.05 11.08
CA GLU A 279 5.04 17.45 11.46
C GLU A 279 6.00 17.63 12.65
N SER A 280 5.87 16.81 13.70
CA SER A 280 6.59 17.04 14.97
C SER A 280 7.19 15.79 15.61
N GLN A 281 7.05 14.61 15.00
CA GLN A 281 7.36 13.31 15.62
C GLN A 281 6.62 13.13 16.97
N TRP A 282 5.40 13.66 17.05
CA TRP A 282 4.57 13.75 18.27
C TRP A 282 5.20 14.57 19.41
N ASN A 283 5.97 15.61 19.09
CA ASN A 283 6.48 16.55 20.07
C ASN A 283 5.54 17.78 20.19
N PRO A 284 4.78 17.94 21.30
CA PRO A 284 3.90 19.09 21.49
C PRO A 284 4.66 20.42 21.61
N LEU A 285 5.95 20.38 21.92
CA LEU A 285 6.81 21.56 22.08
C LEU A 285 7.64 21.87 20.83
N ALA A 286 7.35 21.22 19.69
CA ALA A 286 8.05 21.48 18.45
C ALA A 286 7.93 22.94 18.02
N THR A 287 9.04 23.51 17.54
CA THR A 287 9.10 24.88 17.01
C THR A 287 10.00 24.91 15.77
N SER A 288 9.70 25.80 14.84
CA SER A 288 10.46 25.97 13.59
C SER A 288 10.98 27.40 13.44
N ARG A 289 11.95 27.57 12.54
CA ARG A 289 12.50 28.90 12.16
C ARG A 289 11.45 29.80 11.50
N THR A 290 10.40 29.22 10.93
CA THR A 290 9.27 29.90 10.28
C THR A 290 8.10 30.15 11.23
N ASN A 291 8.33 30.06 12.55
CA ASN A 291 7.36 30.32 13.62
C ASN A 291 6.12 29.41 13.65
N VAL A 292 6.20 28.28 12.96
CA VAL A 292 5.23 27.18 13.06
C VAL A 292 5.53 26.38 14.34
N ARG A 293 4.49 26.03 15.13
CA ARG A 293 4.67 25.44 16.48
C ARG A 293 3.64 24.36 16.80
N GLY A 294 3.99 23.49 17.74
CA GLY A 294 3.06 22.53 18.32
C GLY A 294 3.07 21.16 17.64
N MET A 295 2.25 20.25 18.15
CA MET A 295 2.18 18.88 17.66
C MET A 295 1.81 18.77 16.17
N MET A 296 0.90 19.62 15.71
CA MET A 296 0.44 19.65 14.32
C MET A 296 1.13 20.74 13.49
N MET A 297 2.17 21.38 14.05
CA MET A 297 2.89 22.50 13.42
C MET A 297 1.92 23.51 12.80
N LEU A 298 1.23 24.26 13.66
CA LEU A 298 0.30 25.31 13.25
C LEU A 298 1.02 26.66 13.10
N THR A 299 0.74 27.36 12.00
CA THR A 299 1.07 28.79 11.86
C THR A 299 0.20 29.61 12.81
N GLU A 300 0.54 30.88 12.99
CA GLU A 300 -0.25 31.81 13.80
C GLU A 300 -1.63 32.05 13.16
N ASP A 301 -1.66 32.38 11.88
CA ASP A 301 -2.92 32.56 11.12
C ASP A 301 -3.85 31.34 11.20
N THR A 302 -3.31 30.12 11.10
CA THR A 302 -4.10 28.90 11.22
C THR A 302 -4.61 28.70 12.64
N ALA A 303 -3.77 28.95 13.66
CA ALA A 303 -4.18 28.86 15.06
C ALA A 303 -5.30 29.86 15.39
N ASP A 304 -5.20 31.10 14.91
CA ASP A 304 -6.23 32.13 15.10
C ASP A 304 -7.54 31.74 14.39
N ARG A 305 -7.44 31.28 13.14
CA ARG A 305 -8.61 30.81 12.37
C ARG A 305 -9.30 29.63 13.06
N MET A 306 -8.53 28.74 13.68
CA MET A 306 -9.04 27.57 14.41
C MET A 306 -9.36 27.87 15.89
N LYS A 307 -9.19 29.12 16.34
CA LYS A 307 -9.45 29.58 17.72
C LYS A 307 -8.65 28.81 18.78
N VAL A 308 -7.37 28.55 18.50
CA VAL A 308 -6.42 27.91 19.41
C VAL A 308 -5.86 28.94 20.38
N ASN A 309 -5.94 28.67 21.67
CA ASN A 309 -5.37 29.55 22.70
C ASN A 309 -3.88 29.25 22.91
N ASN A 310 -3.52 27.96 22.87
CA ASN A 310 -2.15 27.53 23.09
C ASN A 310 -1.71 26.48 22.05
N ARG A 311 -0.90 26.88 21.08
CA ARG A 311 -0.33 25.97 20.07
C ARG A 311 0.55 24.86 20.66
N LEU A 312 1.08 25.03 21.88
CA LEU A 312 1.93 24.04 22.55
C LEU A 312 1.12 23.06 23.42
N ASP A 313 -0.18 23.26 23.57
CA ASP A 313 -1.07 22.26 24.14
C ASP A 313 -1.35 21.17 23.10
N ALA A 314 -1.05 19.92 23.44
CA ALA A 314 -1.17 18.80 22.51
C ALA A 314 -2.61 18.61 22.01
N ARG A 315 -3.61 18.73 22.91
CA ARG A 315 -5.01 18.50 22.57
C ARG A 315 -5.54 19.60 21.67
N GLU A 316 -5.27 20.87 21.99
CA GLU A 316 -5.65 22.01 21.15
C GLU A 316 -4.96 21.94 19.78
N SER A 317 -3.65 21.65 19.75
CA SER A 317 -2.89 21.52 18.51
C SER A 317 -3.44 20.43 17.60
N ILE A 318 -3.68 19.22 18.14
CA ILE A 318 -4.26 18.08 17.40
C ILE A 318 -5.64 18.43 16.85
N MET A 319 -6.54 18.94 17.71
CA MET A 319 -7.92 19.27 17.31
C MET A 319 -7.95 20.33 16.21
N ALA A 320 -7.11 21.36 16.30
CA ALA A 320 -7.04 22.41 15.30
C ALA A 320 -6.41 21.93 13.99
N GLY A 321 -5.34 21.12 14.03
CA GLY A 321 -4.77 20.51 12.84
C GLY A 321 -5.78 19.61 12.10
N ALA A 322 -6.55 18.81 12.84
CA ALA A 322 -7.60 17.98 12.26
C ALA A 322 -8.70 18.82 11.59
N LYS A 323 -9.24 19.84 12.28
CA LYS A 323 -10.23 20.75 11.69
C LYS A 323 -9.71 21.50 10.48
N TYR A 324 -8.44 21.89 10.49
CA TYR A 324 -7.82 22.56 9.36
C TYR A 324 -7.68 21.61 8.15
N LEU A 325 -7.31 20.34 8.37
CA LEU A 325 -7.32 19.34 7.31
C LEU A 325 -8.73 19.16 6.71
N THR A 326 -9.76 19.02 7.54
CA THR A 326 -11.16 18.90 7.08
C THR A 326 -11.58 20.12 6.25
N LEU A 327 -11.25 21.32 6.73
CA LEU A 327 -11.52 22.57 6.01
C LEU A 327 -10.84 22.59 4.63
N LEU A 328 -9.62 22.08 4.49
CA LEU A 328 -8.93 21.98 3.21
C LEU A 328 -9.61 20.95 2.28
N LYS A 329 -10.12 19.84 2.82
CA LYS A 329 -10.91 18.85 2.07
C LYS A 329 -12.22 19.45 1.57
N GLU A 330 -12.92 20.23 2.39
CA GLU A 330 -14.17 20.92 2.04
C GLU A 330 -13.98 22.00 0.97
N GLN A 331 -12.79 22.60 0.89
CA GLN A 331 -12.47 23.57 -0.16
C GLN A 331 -12.22 22.91 -1.54
N MET A 332 -12.09 21.59 -1.59
CA MET A 332 -11.85 20.87 -2.84
C MET A 332 -13.12 20.72 -3.67
N PRO A 333 -13.02 20.74 -5.01
CA PRO A 333 -14.15 20.39 -5.86
C PRO A 333 -14.76 19.03 -5.51
N ASP A 334 -16.09 18.94 -5.51
CA ASP A 334 -16.83 17.71 -5.18
C ASP A 334 -16.45 16.51 -6.06
N ARG A 335 -16.05 16.78 -7.30
CA ARG A 335 -15.64 15.77 -8.29
C ARG A 335 -14.37 15.00 -7.92
N ILE A 336 -13.53 15.52 -7.02
CA ILE A 336 -12.30 14.85 -6.61
C ILE A 336 -12.67 13.70 -5.67
N PRO A 337 -12.49 12.42 -6.02
CA PRO A 337 -12.91 11.32 -5.16
C PRO A 337 -11.96 11.14 -3.96
N GLU A 338 -12.42 10.44 -2.92
CA GLU A 338 -11.50 9.82 -1.97
C GLU A 338 -10.85 8.59 -2.63
N PRO A 339 -9.58 8.26 -2.32
CA PRO A 339 -8.72 8.88 -1.30
C PRO A 339 -7.90 10.09 -1.81
N ASP A 340 -7.96 10.41 -3.10
CA ASP A 340 -7.19 11.48 -3.73
C ASP A 340 -7.47 12.85 -3.09
N ARG A 341 -8.72 13.12 -2.70
CA ARG A 341 -9.10 14.32 -1.93
C ARG A 341 -8.27 14.48 -0.66
N THR A 342 -8.13 13.40 0.13
CA THR A 342 -7.31 13.44 1.36
C THR A 342 -5.84 13.73 1.06
N TRP A 343 -5.25 13.10 0.04
CA TRP A 343 -3.84 13.31 -0.33
C TRP A 343 -3.57 14.73 -0.83
N MET A 344 -4.49 15.27 -1.63
CA MET A 344 -4.43 16.66 -2.04
C MET A 344 -4.57 17.59 -0.83
N ALA A 345 -5.45 17.29 0.13
CA ALA A 345 -5.65 18.14 1.30
C ALA A 345 -4.40 18.19 2.18
N LEU A 346 -3.67 17.09 2.32
CA LEU A 346 -2.36 17.08 2.97
C LEU A 346 -1.32 17.91 2.20
N ALA A 347 -1.31 17.86 0.86
CA ALA A 347 -0.44 18.74 0.08
C ALA A 347 -0.79 20.23 0.28
N ALA A 348 -2.08 20.55 0.34
CA ALA A 348 -2.56 21.89 0.66
C ALA A 348 -2.30 22.29 2.12
N TYR A 349 -2.24 21.34 3.05
CA TYR A 349 -1.86 21.59 4.45
C TYR A 349 -0.42 22.13 4.51
N ASN A 350 0.48 21.57 3.69
CA ASN A 350 1.89 21.94 3.65
C ASN A 350 2.17 23.19 2.79
N GLN A 351 1.65 23.26 1.56
CA GLN A 351 1.97 24.33 0.61
C GLN A 351 0.84 25.34 0.40
N GLY A 352 -0.30 25.16 1.06
CA GLY A 352 -1.49 25.99 0.85
C GLY A 352 -2.31 25.56 -0.37
N TYR A 353 -3.63 25.70 -0.25
CA TYR A 353 -4.60 25.36 -1.30
C TYR A 353 -4.32 26.06 -2.64
N GLY A 354 -3.85 27.31 -2.61
CA GLY A 354 -3.56 28.07 -3.83
C GLY A 354 -2.46 27.45 -4.69
N HIS A 355 -1.38 26.94 -4.08
CA HIS A 355 -0.30 26.29 -4.80
C HIS A 355 -0.67 24.87 -5.25
N LEU A 356 -1.51 24.17 -4.49
CA LEU A 356 -2.14 22.94 -4.97
C LEU A 356 -2.95 23.20 -6.25
N GLU A 357 -3.73 24.27 -6.30
CA GLU A 357 -4.52 24.59 -7.50
C GLU A 357 -3.62 24.92 -8.71
N ASP A 358 -2.53 25.65 -8.50
CA ASP A 358 -1.54 25.89 -9.55
C ASP A 358 -0.94 24.56 -10.07
N ALA A 359 -0.69 23.58 -9.19
CA ALA A 359 -0.25 22.25 -9.61
C ALA A 359 -1.33 21.52 -10.43
N ARG A 360 -2.60 21.57 -10.03
CA ARG A 360 -3.73 21.00 -10.79
C ARG A 360 -3.83 21.61 -12.18
N ILE A 361 -3.63 22.92 -12.31
CA ILE A 361 -3.57 23.61 -13.60
C ILE A 361 -2.43 23.07 -14.46
N LEU A 362 -1.23 22.88 -13.90
CA LEU A 362 -0.11 22.30 -14.66
C LEU A 362 -0.39 20.86 -15.09
N THR A 363 -0.96 20.04 -14.22
CA THR A 363 -1.37 18.65 -14.54
C THR A 363 -2.36 18.61 -15.70
N MET A 364 -3.38 19.48 -15.66
CA MET A 364 -4.36 19.59 -16.76
C MET A 364 -3.71 20.06 -18.06
N ARG A 365 -2.82 21.06 -18.02
CA ARG A 365 -2.07 21.54 -19.21
C ARG A 365 -1.19 20.44 -19.83
N ALA A 366 -0.77 19.47 -19.03
CA ALA A 366 -0.02 18.31 -19.49
C ALA A 366 -0.89 17.17 -20.05
N GLY A 367 -2.22 17.35 -20.10
CA GLY A 367 -3.16 16.32 -20.56
C GLY A 367 -3.33 15.17 -19.56
N LEU A 368 -2.98 15.38 -18.29
CA LEU A 368 -3.19 14.40 -17.21
C LEU A 368 -4.40 14.79 -16.35
N ASP A 369 -4.81 13.87 -15.48
CA ASP A 369 -5.97 14.03 -14.61
C ASP A 369 -5.68 14.97 -13.42
N PRO A 370 -6.28 16.18 -13.36
CA PRO A 370 -6.08 17.13 -12.27
C PRO A 370 -6.88 16.76 -11.00
N ASP A 371 -7.64 15.68 -11.02
CA ASP A 371 -8.39 15.14 -9.88
C ASP A 371 -7.75 13.84 -9.35
N SER A 372 -6.58 13.45 -9.89
CA SER A 372 -5.77 12.32 -9.43
C SER A 372 -4.47 12.75 -8.74
N TRP A 373 -4.30 12.35 -7.47
CA TRP A 373 -3.06 12.58 -6.72
C TRP A 373 -1.81 12.00 -7.39
N PRO A 374 -1.81 10.74 -7.89
CA PRO A 374 -0.71 10.20 -8.69
C PRO A 374 -0.26 11.08 -9.85
N ASP A 375 -1.18 11.80 -10.50
CA ASP A 375 -0.84 12.68 -11.61
C ASP A 375 -0.41 14.07 -11.12
N ILE A 376 -1.07 14.64 -10.10
CA ILE A 376 -0.67 15.92 -9.49
C ILE A 376 0.73 15.86 -8.88
N LYS A 377 1.09 14.78 -8.18
CA LYS A 377 2.39 14.67 -7.51
C LYS A 377 3.57 14.70 -8.49
N LYS A 378 3.36 14.35 -9.76
CA LYS A 378 4.37 14.46 -10.84
C LYS A 378 4.64 15.92 -11.22
N TRP A 379 3.66 16.81 -11.03
CA TRP A 379 3.70 18.21 -11.46
C TRP A 379 3.94 19.21 -10.34
N LEU A 380 3.60 18.87 -9.09
CA LEU A 380 3.92 19.69 -7.90
C LEU A 380 5.38 20.18 -7.86
N PRO A 381 6.41 19.36 -8.12
CA PRO A 381 7.80 19.83 -8.13
C PRO A 381 8.10 20.90 -9.17
N ARG A 382 7.29 21.03 -10.23
CA ARG A 382 7.48 22.05 -11.27
C ARG A 382 7.18 23.46 -10.78
N LEU A 383 6.48 23.62 -9.65
CA LEU A 383 6.22 24.93 -9.04
C LEU A 383 7.49 25.65 -8.57
N ASN A 384 8.64 24.98 -8.47
CA ASN A 384 9.92 25.62 -8.18
C ASN A 384 10.72 26.02 -9.43
N GLN A 385 10.21 25.69 -10.63
CA GLN A 385 10.89 25.92 -11.91
C GLN A 385 10.32 27.18 -12.58
N ARG A 386 11.18 28.16 -12.85
CA ARG A 386 10.81 29.49 -13.37
C ARG A 386 9.89 29.44 -14.59
N GLY A 387 10.23 28.60 -15.57
CA GLY A 387 9.43 28.46 -16.79
C GLY A 387 7.99 27.97 -16.58
N TYR A 388 7.67 27.43 -15.40
CA TYR A 388 6.31 27.02 -15.04
C TYR A 388 5.64 28.03 -14.12
N TYR A 389 6.27 28.40 -13.00
CA TYR A 389 5.60 29.19 -11.97
C TYR A 389 5.29 30.63 -12.40
N GLU A 390 6.04 31.21 -13.35
CA GLU A 390 5.75 32.56 -13.87
C GLU A 390 4.40 32.62 -14.63
N THR A 391 3.87 31.46 -15.05
CA THR A 391 2.58 31.35 -15.77
C THR A 391 1.39 31.08 -14.84
N LEU A 392 1.63 31.09 -13.52
CA LEU A 392 0.70 30.64 -12.49
C LEU A 392 0.37 31.76 -11.50
N LYS A 393 -0.78 31.66 -10.83
CA LYS A 393 -1.32 32.78 -10.03
C LYS A 393 -0.54 32.99 -8.74
N ARG A 394 -0.07 31.91 -8.10
CA ARG A 394 0.62 31.98 -6.81
C ARG A 394 2.13 31.99 -6.96
N GLY A 395 2.65 31.72 -8.15
CA GLY A 395 4.08 31.77 -8.42
C GLY A 395 4.84 30.63 -7.75
N TYR A 396 6.07 30.93 -7.34
CA TYR A 396 7.01 29.94 -6.82
C TYR A 396 6.47 29.20 -5.59
N ALA A 397 6.61 27.87 -5.58
CA ALA A 397 6.41 27.05 -4.38
C ALA A 397 7.36 25.86 -4.35
N ARG A 398 7.58 25.33 -3.14
CA ARG A 398 8.41 24.13 -2.93
C ARG A 398 7.56 22.87 -3.03
N GLY A 399 6.90 22.66 -4.17
CA GLY A 399 5.96 21.56 -4.32
C GLY A 399 6.58 20.16 -4.14
N GLY A 400 7.89 20.01 -4.31
CA GLY A 400 8.60 18.78 -3.95
C GLY A 400 8.53 18.44 -2.45
N GLU A 401 8.55 19.43 -1.56
CA GLU A 401 8.39 19.22 -0.11
C GLU A 401 6.98 18.69 0.22
N ALA A 402 5.93 19.21 -0.44
CA ALA A 402 4.58 18.67 -0.31
C ALA A 402 4.49 17.20 -0.73
N VAL A 403 5.12 16.84 -1.86
CA VAL A 403 5.11 15.45 -2.33
C VAL A 403 5.79 14.52 -1.32
N ILE A 404 6.91 14.95 -0.74
CA ILE A 404 7.60 14.16 0.30
C ILE A 404 6.71 14.02 1.52
N LEU A 405 6.12 15.12 2.01
CA LEU A 405 5.25 15.11 3.18
C LEU A 405 4.07 14.15 3.02
N VAL A 406 3.33 14.26 1.90
CA VAL A 406 2.13 13.43 1.69
C VAL A 406 2.50 11.96 1.65
N GLU A 407 3.59 11.60 0.98
CA GLU A 407 3.94 10.20 0.79
C GLU A 407 4.54 9.59 2.06
N SER A 408 5.25 10.38 2.88
CA SER A 408 5.63 9.97 4.23
C SER A 408 4.41 9.75 5.12
N ILE A 409 3.41 10.64 5.09
CA ILE A 409 2.17 10.48 5.86
C ILE A 409 1.42 9.22 5.42
N ARG A 410 1.34 8.95 4.11
CA ARG A 410 0.72 7.72 3.58
C ARG A 410 1.41 6.47 4.14
N ASN A 411 2.74 6.45 4.16
CA ASN A 411 3.50 5.35 4.75
C ASN A 411 3.22 5.21 6.25
N TYR A 412 3.31 6.29 7.04
CA TYR A 412 3.03 6.24 8.48
C TYR A 412 1.59 5.84 8.79
N TYR A 413 0.64 6.25 7.95
CA TYR A 413 -0.76 5.88 8.08
C TYR A 413 -0.96 4.38 7.83
N ASP A 414 -0.39 3.82 6.77
CA ASP A 414 -0.44 2.38 6.50
C ASP A 414 0.22 1.57 7.62
N MET A 415 1.37 2.05 8.11
CA MET A 415 2.05 1.45 9.26
C MET A 415 1.17 1.47 10.51
N LEU A 416 0.49 2.57 10.80
CA LEU A 416 -0.44 2.65 11.93
C LEU A 416 -1.66 1.77 11.75
N LYS A 417 -2.26 1.70 10.56
CA LYS A 417 -3.37 0.77 10.29
C LYS A 417 -2.98 -0.68 10.54
N ARG A 418 -1.72 -1.04 10.29
CA ARG A 418 -1.21 -2.38 10.54
C ARG A 418 -0.86 -2.64 12.01
N ILE A 419 -0.19 -1.70 12.68
CA ILE A 419 0.24 -1.86 14.07
C ILE A 419 -0.96 -1.71 15.02
N GLU A 420 -1.91 -0.85 14.67
CA GLU A 420 -3.13 -0.51 15.39
C GLU A 420 -4.35 -0.77 14.49
N PRO A 421 -4.64 -2.05 14.18
CA PRO A 421 -5.81 -2.41 13.39
C PRO A 421 -7.08 -1.96 14.11
N ASP A 422 -8.17 -1.75 13.36
CA ASP A 422 -9.44 -1.42 13.97
C ASP A 422 -9.87 -2.55 14.90
N GLN A 423 -9.77 -2.29 16.21
CA GLN A 423 -10.55 -3.05 17.16
C GLN A 423 -11.98 -2.64 16.90
N THR A 424 -12.75 -3.48 16.20
CA THR A 424 -14.21 -3.46 16.35
C THR A 424 -14.47 -3.32 17.84
N ILE A 425 -15.12 -2.22 18.24
CA ILE A 425 -15.49 -1.98 19.63
C ILE A 425 -16.45 -3.11 20.01
N ASN A 426 -15.90 -4.23 20.48
CA ASN A 426 -16.65 -5.18 21.27
C ASN A 426 -16.84 -4.49 22.60
N ALA A 427 -18.01 -3.89 22.78
CA ALA A 427 -18.48 -3.34 24.03
C ALA A 427 -18.73 -4.49 25.04
N SER A 428 -17.65 -5.14 25.48
CA SER A 428 -17.59 -6.02 26.63
C SER A 428 -16.15 -6.48 26.78
N ASP A 429 -15.32 -5.65 27.40
CA ASP A 429 -14.34 -6.12 28.37
C ASP A 429 -13.86 -4.92 29.17
N SER A 430 -14.37 -4.85 30.40
CA SER A 430 -13.90 -3.95 31.43
C SER A 430 -12.42 -4.21 31.68
N VAL A 431 -11.60 -3.23 31.33
CA VAL A 431 -10.17 -3.19 31.56
C VAL A 431 -9.87 -3.32 33.06
N SER A 432 -9.35 -4.46 33.49
CA SER A 432 -8.61 -4.58 34.75
C SER A 432 -7.12 -4.52 34.40
N TYR A 433 -6.49 -3.36 34.60
CA TYR A 433 -5.04 -3.25 34.63
C TYR A 433 -4.53 -3.91 35.92
N GLN A 434 -4.06 -5.16 35.85
CA GLN A 434 -3.17 -5.69 36.87
C GLN A 434 -1.73 -5.40 36.45
N LEU A 435 -1.12 -4.47 37.20
CA LEU A 435 0.29 -4.14 37.18
C LEU A 435 1.14 -5.40 37.43
N ILE A 436 2.12 -5.65 36.58
CA ILE A 436 3.23 -6.57 36.90
C ILE A 436 4.42 -5.70 37.27
N GLU A 437 4.70 -5.60 38.57
CA GLU A 437 6.02 -5.24 39.10
C GLU A 437 6.67 -6.51 39.67
N PRO A 438 8.00 -6.64 39.58
CA PRO A 438 8.78 -6.30 40.76
C PRO A 438 10.14 -5.64 40.46
N LEU A 439 10.35 -4.45 41.05
CA LEU A 439 11.67 -3.93 41.41
C LEU A 439 11.62 -3.35 42.82
N GLN A 440 11.36 -4.22 43.80
CA GLN A 440 11.69 -3.97 45.20
C GLN A 440 12.96 -4.74 45.55
N ARG A 441 14.10 -4.04 45.61
CA ARG A 441 15.23 -4.30 46.53
C ARG A 441 16.32 -3.27 46.28
N LEU A 442 16.23 -2.13 46.96
CA LEU A 442 17.35 -1.27 47.35
C LEU A 442 16.85 -0.40 48.50
N LEU A 443 16.77 -0.99 49.70
CA LEU A 443 16.82 -0.33 51.00
C LEU A 443 16.98 -1.43 52.07
N HIS A 444 18.22 -1.89 52.21
CA HIS A 444 18.86 -2.27 53.48
C HIS A 444 20.34 -1.98 53.36
#